data_AF-A0AB38SJM7-F1
#
_entry.id   AF-A0AB38SJM7-F1
#
_cell.length_a   1.000
_cell.length_b   1.000
_cell.length_c   1.000
_cell.angle_alpha   90.00
_cell.angle_beta   90.00
_cell.angle_gamma   90.00
#
_symmetry.space_group_name_H-M   'P 1'
#
loop_
_entity.id
_entity.type
_entity.pdbx_description
1 polymer ?
#
loop_
_entity_poly.entity_id
_entity_poly.type
_entity_poly.pdbx_seq_one_letter_code
_entity_poly.pdbx_strand_id
1 'polypeptide(L)'
;MLGLASVLWSVSVFPSFWLTAAARTVSEQVLKQVRFRPGALAEILNRMQAQPVRTPSPPELARAEALIQLQAGEDALERNGSTEADHRLETAERKIQLTLAVYPTDSFLWLMMYSIDTTRNGFRRECISYLHQSYMTGPLEGWVALRRNRLALSVFALLERKTQDSVIAEFAKMVDAEFIEIAMANLTGVGWEERVRLLSNLVSVDISRRETLARKLAQIGVKADVPGIRIDERFLR
;
A
#
# COMPACT_ATOMS: atom_id res chain seq x y z
N MET A 1 24.57 -27.85 30.74
CA MET A 1 25.04 -26.82 29.78
C MET A 1 24.10 -26.61 28.58
N LEU A 2 22.79 -26.84 28.72
CA LEU A 2 21.80 -26.61 27.65
C LEU A 2 21.07 -25.25 27.76
N GLY A 3 21.10 -24.59 28.91
CA GLY A 3 20.40 -23.31 29.13
C GLY A 3 21.10 -22.06 28.61
N LEU A 4 22.42 -22.11 28.34
CA LEU A 4 23.16 -20.98 27.77
C LEU A 4 22.92 -20.84 26.26
N ALA A 5 22.66 -21.96 25.56
CA ALA A 5 22.34 -21.97 24.13
C ALA A 5 20.98 -21.30 23.84
N SER A 6 20.00 -21.42 24.74
CA SER A 6 18.68 -20.77 24.59
C SER A 6 18.72 -19.25 24.83
N VAL A 7 19.60 -18.75 25.71
CA VAL A 7 19.76 -17.31 25.93
C VAL A 7 20.46 -16.64 24.75
N LEU A 8 21.48 -17.29 24.19
CA LEU A 8 22.18 -16.80 22.98
C LEU A 8 21.30 -16.80 21.73
N TRP A 9 20.37 -17.74 21.61
CA TRP A 9 19.39 -17.72 20.52
C TRP A 9 18.41 -16.56 20.69
N SER A 10 17.84 -16.36 21.89
CA SER A 10 16.94 -15.25 22.16
C SER A 10 17.57 -13.89 21.88
N VAL A 11 18.84 -13.67 22.21
CA VAL A 11 19.57 -12.41 21.89
C VAL A 11 19.81 -12.23 20.38
N SER A 12 19.91 -13.33 19.62
CA SER A 12 20.15 -13.28 18.18
C SER A 12 18.89 -13.07 17.33
N VAL A 13 17.70 -13.51 17.80
CA VAL A 13 16.41 -13.32 17.07
C VAL A 13 15.59 -12.13 17.59
N PHE A 14 15.86 -11.63 18.81
CA PHE A 14 15.18 -10.44 19.34
C PHE A 14 15.30 -9.18 18.45
N PRO A 15 16.46 -8.85 17.87
CA PRO A 15 16.60 -7.65 17.05
C PRO A 15 15.69 -7.68 15.82
N SER A 16 15.54 -8.84 15.18
CA SER A 16 14.68 -9.03 14.00
C SER A 16 13.18 -8.87 14.31
N PHE A 17 12.73 -9.26 15.50
CA PHE A 17 11.33 -9.11 15.91
C PHE A 17 10.96 -7.64 16.16
N TRP A 18 11.88 -6.86 16.73
CA TRP A 18 11.70 -5.41 16.90
C TRP A 18 11.74 -4.66 15.56
N LEU A 19 12.56 -5.10 14.61
CA LEU A 19 12.60 -4.53 13.26
C LEU A 19 11.32 -4.81 12.47
N THR A 20 10.74 -6.00 12.58
CA THR A 20 9.45 -6.33 11.96
C THR A 20 8.28 -5.60 12.63
N ALA A 21 8.29 -5.45 13.96
CA ALA A 21 7.29 -4.67 14.69
C ALA A 21 7.39 -3.16 14.38
N ALA A 22 8.60 -2.62 14.29
CA ALA A 22 8.83 -1.23 13.90
C ALA A 22 8.45 -0.97 12.43
N ALA A 23 8.78 -1.88 11.51
CA ALA A 23 8.36 -1.80 10.11
C ALA A 23 6.83 -1.83 9.97
N ARG A 24 6.15 -2.64 10.78
CA ARG A 24 4.69 -2.69 10.84
C ARG A 24 4.09 -1.38 11.37
N THR A 25 4.69 -0.81 12.41
CA THR A 25 4.25 0.47 13.02
C THR A 25 4.47 1.66 12.09
N VAL A 26 5.60 1.71 11.37
CA VAL A 26 5.89 2.73 10.35
C VAL A 26 4.90 2.62 9.18
N SER A 27 4.61 1.39 8.72
CA SER A 27 3.64 1.13 7.65
C SER A 27 2.21 1.54 8.04
N GLU A 28 1.81 1.29 9.29
CA GLU A 28 0.51 1.71 9.84
C GLU A 28 0.40 3.24 9.99
N GLN A 29 1.51 3.95 10.24
CA GLN A 29 1.54 5.42 10.34
C GLN A 29 1.57 6.10 8.96
N VAL A 30 2.28 5.53 7.98
CA VAL A 30 2.24 5.97 6.57
C VAL A 30 0.82 5.86 6.01
N LEU A 31 0.09 4.80 6.37
CA LEU A 31 -1.30 4.57 5.97
C LEU A 31 -2.30 5.60 6.51
N LYS A 32 -2.01 6.25 7.65
CA LYS A 32 -2.88 7.30 8.18
C LYS A 32 -2.68 8.66 7.49
N GLN A 33 -1.80 8.76 6.48
CA GLN A 33 -1.38 10.05 5.91
C GLN A 33 -0.90 11.04 7.00
N VAL A 34 -0.45 10.54 8.15
CA VAL A 34 0.07 11.39 9.21
C VAL A 34 1.43 11.85 8.75
N ARG A 35 1.51 13.12 8.34
CA ARG A 35 2.78 13.80 8.05
C ARG A 35 3.78 13.47 9.16
N PHE A 36 4.85 12.78 8.80
CA PHE A 36 5.93 12.51 9.73
C PHE A 36 6.60 13.83 10.12
N ARG A 37 7.05 13.93 11.37
CA ARG A 37 7.83 15.10 11.80
C ARG A 37 9.08 15.22 10.92
N PRO A 38 9.43 16.42 10.42
CA PRO A 38 10.66 16.63 9.65
C PRO A 38 11.87 16.06 10.42
N GLY A 39 12.63 15.18 9.78
CA GLY A 39 13.84 14.57 10.36
C GLY A 39 13.66 13.20 11.04
N ALA A 40 12.45 12.79 11.44
CA ALA A 40 12.24 11.49 12.10
C ALA A 40 12.55 10.30 11.17
N LEU A 41 12.16 10.42 9.88
CA LEU A 41 12.45 9.41 8.86
C LEU A 41 13.95 9.33 8.54
N ALA A 42 14.65 10.46 8.53
CA ALA A 42 16.09 10.51 8.29
C ALA A 42 16.88 9.88 9.44
N GLU A 43 16.42 10.04 10.69
CA GLU A 43 17.04 9.41 11.86
C GLU A 43 16.87 7.88 11.84
N ILE A 44 15.69 7.38 11.45
CA ILE A 44 15.43 5.94 11.29
C ILE A 44 16.29 5.37 10.16
N LEU A 45 16.34 6.06 9.02
CA LEU A 45 17.16 5.67 7.87
C LEU A 45 18.64 5.59 8.22
N ASN A 46 19.17 6.62 8.91
CA ASN A 46 20.56 6.65 9.35
C ASN A 46 20.88 5.50 10.32
N ARG A 47 19.94 5.13 11.20
CA ARG A 47 20.12 3.96 12.09
C ARG A 47 20.10 2.63 11.33
N MET A 48 19.28 2.52 10.28
CA MET A 48 19.25 1.32 9.43
C MET A 48 20.53 1.20 8.57
N GLN A 49 21.04 2.32 8.05
CA GLN A 49 22.26 2.37 7.24
C GLN A 49 23.55 2.25 8.06
N ALA A 50 23.52 2.60 9.35
CA ALA A 50 24.66 2.42 10.25
C ALA A 50 24.92 0.96 10.65
N GLN A 51 24.03 0.02 10.29
CA GLN A 51 24.27 -1.41 10.50
C GLN A 51 25.04 -2.01 9.31
N PRO A 52 26.01 -2.92 9.56
CA PRO A 52 26.76 -3.55 8.49
C PRO A 52 25.82 -4.31 7.56
N VAL A 53 25.82 -3.91 6.29
CA VAL A 53 25.01 -4.52 5.22
C VAL A 53 25.38 -6.00 5.11
N ARG A 54 24.46 -6.89 5.51
CA ARG A 54 24.57 -8.31 5.21
C ARG A 54 24.00 -8.55 3.82
N THR A 55 24.77 -9.22 2.97
CA THR A 55 24.35 -9.68 1.64
C THR A 55 24.05 -11.18 1.67
N PRO A 56 22.87 -11.62 1.18
CA PRO A 56 21.74 -10.80 0.72
C PRO A 56 21.02 -10.12 1.91
N SER A 57 20.58 -8.87 1.72
CA SER A 57 19.80 -8.16 2.72
C SER A 57 18.40 -8.77 2.82
N PRO A 58 17.86 -8.98 4.04
CA PRO A 58 16.52 -9.53 4.20
C PRO A 58 15.48 -8.67 3.46
N PRO A 59 14.48 -9.28 2.78
CA PRO A 59 13.49 -8.56 2.00
C PRO A 59 12.70 -7.56 2.88
N GLU A 60 12.48 -7.85 4.16
CA GLU A 60 11.81 -6.95 5.10
C GLU A 60 12.57 -5.63 5.30
N LEU A 61 13.91 -5.69 5.33
CA LEU A 61 14.76 -4.51 5.47
C LEU A 61 14.67 -3.64 4.21
N ALA A 62 14.71 -4.28 3.04
CA ALA A 62 14.55 -3.61 1.75
C ALA A 62 13.16 -2.97 1.59
N ARG A 63 12.10 -3.66 2.02
CA ARG A 63 10.72 -3.09 2.05
C ARG A 63 10.63 -1.86 2.94
N ALA A 64 11.18 -1.94 4.16
CA ALA A 64 11.16 -0.82 5.10
C ALA A 64 11.99 0.37 4.60
N GLU A 65 13.18 0.12 4.02
CA GLU A 65 14.00 1.17 3.44
C GLU A 65 13.30 1.83 2.23
N ALA A 66 12.71 1.04 1.33
CA ALA A 66 11.96 1.55 0.19
C ALA A 66 10.79 2.44 0.62
N LEU A 67 10.03 2.03 1.65
CA LEU A 67 8.94 2.84 2.24
C LEU A 67 9.45 4.18 2.77
N ILE A 68 10.52 4.14 3.57
CA ILE A 68 11.06 5.34 4.20
C ILE A 68 11.58 6.30 3.14
N GLN A 69 12.30 5.81 2.13
CA GLN A 69 12.84 6.62 1.05
C GLN A 69 11.73 7.20 0.18
N LEU A 70 10.70 6.42 -0.15
CA LEU A 70 9.54 6.93 -0.90
C LEU A 70 8.85 8.05 -0.13
N GLN A 71 8.51 7.82 1.14
CA GLN A 71 7.87 8.85 1.97
C GLN A 71 8.75 10.09 2.13
N ALA A 72 10.06 9.92 2.32
CA ALA A 72 11.00 11.03 2.45
C ALA A 72 11.16 11.80 1.12
N GLY A 73 11.07 11.13 -0.02
CA GLY A 73 11.06 11.74 -1.35
C GLY A 73 9.77 12.52 -1.62
N GLU A 74 8.61 11.91 -1.36
CA GLU A 74 7.29 12.56 -1.45
C GLU A 74 7.23 13.82 -0.56
N ASP A 75 7.68 13.72 0.70
CA ASP A 75 7.78 14.85 1.64
C ASP A 75 8.73 15.96 1.15
N ALA A 76 9.82 15.61 0.46
CA ALA A 76 10.81 16.56 -0.03
C ALA A 76 10.33 17.29 -1.29
N LEU A 77 9.55 16.61 -2.15
CA LEU A 77 8.87 17.21 -3.30
C LEU A 77 7.85 18.27 -2.84
N GLU A 78 7.07 18.00 -1.78
CA GLU A 78 6.12 18.99 -1.23
C GLU A 78 6.82 20.24 -0.66
N ARG A 79 8.09 20.15 -0.27
CA ARG A 79 8.84 21.22 0.42
C ARG A 79 9.78 22.02 -0.49
N ASN A 80 9.59 21.97 -1.82
CA ASN A 80 10.34 22.69 -2.87
C ASN A 80 11.82 22.26 -3.08
N GLY A 81 12.24 21.08 -2.62
CA GLY A 81 13.61 20.57 -2.76
C GLY A 81 13.77 19.52 -3.86
N SER A 82 13.59 19.91 -5.13
CA SER A 82 13.55 18.98 -6.28
C SER A 82 14.79 18.08 -6.42
N THR A 83 15.99 18.59 -6.18
CA THR A 83 17.24 17.84 -6.46
C THR A 83 17.51 16.74 -5.41
N GLU A 84 17.31 17.06 -4.12
CA GLU A 84 17.49 16.08 -3.04
C GLU A 84 16.41 14.99 -3.09
N ALA A 85 15.18 15.36 -3.46
CA ALA A 85 14.10 14.40 -3.66
C ALA A 85 14.41 13.43 -4.81
N ASP A 86 14.89 13.93 -5.95
CA ASP A 86 15.21 13.08 -7.10
C ASP A 86 16.36 12.10 -6.78
N HIS A 87 17.42 12.56 -6.09
CA HIS A 87 18.53 11.70 -5.68
C HIS A 87 18.08 10.57 -4.73
N ARG A 88 17.16 10.87 -3.79
CA ARG A 88 16.59 9.85 -2.88
C ARG A 88 15.75 8.83 -3.62
N LEU A 89 14.89 9.28 -4.53
CA LEU A 89 14.04 8.41 -5.33
C LEU A 89 14.87 7.52 -6.27
N GLU A 90 15.93 8.06 -6.88
CA GLU A 90 16.86 7.29 -7.69
C GLU A 90 17.61 6.22 -6.86
N THR A 91 18.07 6.59 -5.67
CA THR A 91 18.71 5.64 -4.74
C THR A 91 17.77 4.52 -4.34
N ALA A 92 16.50 4.85 -4.05
CA ALA A 92 15.47 3.87 -3.73
C ALA A 92 15.18 2.94 -4.92
N GLU A 93 15.04 3.50 -6.12
CA GLU A 93 14.79 2.74 -7.35
C GLU A 93 15.87 1.67 -7.58
N ARG A 94 17.15 2.07 -7.54
CA ARG A 94 18.26 1.12 -7.73
C ARG A 94 18.25 0.00 -6.68
N LYS A 95 17.99 0.34 -5.42
CA LYS A 95 17.91 -0.67 -4.34
C LYS A 95 16.74 -1.63 -4.52
N ILE A 96 15.59 -1.12 -4.92
CA ILE A 96 14.41 -1.94 -5.20
C ILE A 96 14.69 -2.88 -6.37
N GLN A 97 15.28 -2.39 -7.46
CA GLN A 97 15.67 -3.21 -8.61
C GLN A 97 16.65 -4.34 -8.21
N LEU A 98 17.70 -4.02 -7.45
CA LEU A 98 18.65 -5.01 -6.96
C LEU A 98 17.98 -6.05 -6.04
N THR A 99 17.02 -5.62 -5.21
CA THR A 99 16.28 -6.53 -4.33
C THR A 99 15.33 -7.42 -5.11
N LEU A 100 14.59 -6.87 -6.09
CA LEU A 100 13.69 -7.62 -6.96
C LEU A 100 14.43 -8.64 -7.84
N ALA A 101 15.70 -8.39 -8.17
CA ALA A 101 16.53 -9.39 -8.83
C ALA A 101 16.76 -10.65 -7.99
N VAL A 102 16.72 -10.53 -6.65
CA VAL A 102 16.85 -11.65 -5.70
C VAL A 102 15.48 -12.17 -5.25
N TYR A 103 14.50 -11.29 -5.08
CA TYR A 103 13.16 -11.56 -4.57
C TYR A 103 12.09 -11.07 -5.56
N PRO A 104 11.95 -11.70 -6.74
CA PRO A 104 11.06 -11.22 -7.81
C PRO A 104 9.57 -11.33 -7.46
N THR A 105 9.22 -12.08 -6.41
CA THR A 105 7.84 -12.27 -5.97
C THR A 105 7.37 -11.21 -4.98
N ASP A 106 8.17 -10.18 -4.71
CA ASP A 106 7.82 -9.16 -3.73
C ASP A 106 6.82 -8.14 -4.30
N SER A 107 5.53 -8.33 -4.00
CA SER A 107 4.46 -7.49 -4.53
C SER A 107 4.56 -6.03 -4.10
N PHE A 108 5.09 -5.78 -2.90
CA PHE A 108 5.24 -4.45 -2.36
C PHE A 108 6.34 -3.69 -3.09
N LEU A 109 7.48 -4.33 -3.34
CA LEU A 109 8.57 -3.72 -4.10
C LEU A 109 8.16 -3.36 -5.54
N TRP A 110 7.34 -4.18 -6.19
CA TRP A 110 6.74 -3.83 -7.48
C TRP A 110 5.83 -2.60 -7.39
N LEU A 111 5.02 -2.47 -6.33
CA LEU A 111 4.20 -1.28 -6.10
C LEU A 111 5.05 -0.02 -5.87
N MET A 112 6.19 -0.16 -5.20
CA MET A 112 7.12 0.95 -4.99
C MET A 112 7.79 1.38 -6.29
N MET A 113 8.15 0.45 -7.18
CA MET A 113 8.62 0.79 -8.53
C MET A 113 7.59 1.63 -9.30
N TYR A 114 6.32 1.23 -9.26
CA TYR A 114 5.23 2.02 -9.85
C TYR A 114 5.17 3.45 -9.27
N SER A 115 5.23 3.56 -7.93
CA SER A 115 5.11 4.84 -7.23
C SER A 115 6.28 5.76 -7.54
N ILE A 116 7.51 5.24 -7.55
CA ILE A 116 8.72 6.00 -7.87
C ILE A 116 8.70 6.46 -9.32
N ASP A 117 8.44 5.56 -10.26
CA ASP A 117 8.48 5.89 -11.69
C ASP A 117 7.42 6.94 -12.05
N THR A 118 6.20 6.80 -11.52
CA THR A 118 5.13 7.80 -11.73
C THR A 118 5.42 9.14 -11.06
N THR A 119 6.09 9.14 -9.91
CA THR A 119 6.47 10.38 -9.20
C THR A 119 7.59 11.12 -9.93
N ARG A 120 8.61 10.42 -10.43
CA ARG A 120 9.77 11.02 -11.08
C ARG A 120 9.48 11.45 -12.51
N ASN A 121 8.84 10.56 -13.28
CA ASN A 121 8.73 10.69 -14.73
C ASN A 121 7.31 11.08 -15.18
N GLY A 122 6.40 11.28 -14.23
CA GLY A 122 4.97 11.38 -14.51
C GLY A 122 4.37 10.04 -14.91
N PHE A 123 3.06 10.03 -15.14
CA PHE A 123 2.38 8.82 -15.57
C PHE A 123 2.76 8.46 -17.01
N ARG A 124 3.28 7.24 -17.19
CA ARG A 124 3.52 6.61 -18.49
C ARG A 124 2.89 5.22 -18.54
N ARG A 125 2.56 4.73 -19.73
CA ARG A 125 1.87 3.44 -19.88
C ARG A 125 2.73 2.28 -19.41
N GLU A 126 4.05 2.40 -19.56
CA GLU A 126 5.04 1.39 -19.18
C GLU A 126 5.04 1.11 -17.67
N CYS A 127 4.72 2.13 -16.86
CA CYS A 127 4.62 2.01 -15.41
C CYS A 127 3.56 0.97 -14.99
N ILE A 128 2.50 0.78 -15.79
CA ILE A 128 1.41 -0.16 -15.49
C ILE A 128 1.92 -1.59 -15.31
N SER A 129 3.01 -1.95 -16.00
CA SER A 129 3.63 -3.26 -15.85
C SER A 129 4.05 -3.56 -14.41
N TYR A 130 4.56 -2.56 -13.67
CA TYR A 130 4.90 -2.71 -12.25
C TYR A 130 3.68 -2.99 -11.39
N LEU A 131 2.57 -2.30 -11.67
CA LEU A 131 1.32 -2.52 -10.94
C LEU A 131 0.73 -3.91 -11.25
N HIS A 132 0.82 -4.36 -12.50
CA HIS A 132 0.46 -5.72 -12.89
C HIS A 132 1.30 -6.75 -12.13
N GLN A 133 2.63 -6.57 -12.07
CA GLN A 133 3.50 -7.47 -11.31
C GLN A 133 3.15 -7.50 -9.83
N SER A 134 2.86 -6.34 -9.23
CA SER A 134 2.40 -6.28 -7.83
C SER A 134 1.16 -7.13 -7.60
N TYR A 135 0.18 -7.10 -8.50
CA TYR A 135 -1.00 -7.96 -8.40
C TYR A 135 -0.70 -9.44 -8.66
N MET A 136 0.21 -9.77 -9.58
CA MET A 136 0.57 -11.15 -9.89
C MET A 136 1.34 -11.84 -8.78
N THR A 137 2.23 -11.13 -8.09
CA THR A 137 3.12 -11.74 -7.11
C THR A 137 2.56 -11.75 -5.68
N GLY A 138 1.51 -10.96 -5.41
CA GLY A 138 0.93 -10.85 -4.08
C GLY A 138 -0.47 -10.26 -4.06
N PRO A 139 -1.48 -10.97 -4.59
CA PRO A 139 -2.86 -10.51 -4.53
C PRO A 139 -3.37 -10.48 -3.07
N LEU A 140 -4.22 -9.50 -2.75
CA LEU A 140 -4.91 -9.40 -1.44
C LEU A 140 -3.99 -9.30 -0.21
N GLU A 141 -2.76 -8.78 -0.39
CA GLU A 141 -1.82 -8.57 0.70
C GLU A 141 -2.23 -7.40 1.60
N GLY A 142 -3.01 -7.69 2.65
CA GLY A 142 -3.29 -6.83 3.80
C GLY A 142 -3.17 -5.32 3.55
N TRP A 143 -2.07 -4.72 4.03
CA TRP A 143 -1.82 -3.28 3.95
C TRP A 143 -1.36 -2.80 2.56
N VAL A 144 -0.70 -3.65 1.78
CA VAL A 144 -0.29 -3.35 0.39
C VAL A 144 -1.52 -3.12 -0.47
N ALA A 145 -2.54 -3.97 -0.30
CA ALA A 145 -3.82 -3.89 -0.97
C ALA A 145 -4.50 -2.52 -0.78
N LEU A 146 -4.37 -1.88 0.39
CA LEU A 146 -4.99 -0.58 0.65
C LEU A 146 -4.44 0.52 -0.27
N ARG A 147 -3.11 0.65 -0.33
CA ARG A 147 -2.44 1.64 -1.20
C ARG A 147 -2.56 1.25 -2.67
N ARG A 148 -2.35 -0.04 -2.97
CA ARG A 148 -2.38 -0.57 -4.34
C ARG A 148 -3.74 -0.40 -4.99
N ASN A 149 -4.83 -0.73 -4.29
CA ASN A 149 -6.18 -0.61 -4.83
C ASN A 149 -6.48 0.84 -5.25
N ARG A 150 -6.13 1.82 -4.41
CA ARG A 150 -6.30 3.24 -4.74
C ARG A 150 -5.52 3.64 -6.00
N LEU A 151 -4.24 3.28 -6.08
CA LEU A 151 -3.39 3.59 -7.24
C LEU A 151 -3.85 2.87 -8.51
N ALA A 152 -4.32 1.64 -8.38
CA ALA A 152 -4.84 0.88 -9.50
C ALA A 152 -6.16 1.43 -10.01
N LEU A 153 -7.03 1.89 -9.11
CA LEU A 153 -8.29 2.52 -9.48
C LEU A 153 -8.11 3.83 -10.24
N SER A 154 -7.04 4.60 -9.98
CA SER A 154 -6.77 5.83 -10.74
C SER A 154 -6.35 5.58 -12.19
N VAL A 155 -5.93 4.36 -12.53
CA VAL A 155 -5.53 3.96 -13.90
C VAL A 155 -6.34 2.77 -14.41
N PHE A 156 -7.49 2.49 -13.78
CA PHE A 156 -8.23 1.23 -13.93
C PHE A 156 -8.58 0.87 -15.37
N ALA A 157 -9.05 1.85 -16.15
CA ALA A 157 -9.42 1.66 -17.55
C ALA A 157 -8.24 1.23 -18.44
N LEU A 158 -6.99 1.51 -18.02
CA LEU A 158 -5.78 1.16 -18.75
C LEU A 158 -5.20 -0.20 -18.33
N LEU A 159 -5.73 -0.80 -17.26
CA LEU A 159 -5.28 -2.11 -16.78
C LEU A 159 -5.79 -3.23 -17.68
N GLU A 160 -5.00 -4.30 -17.77
CA GLU A 160 -5.45 -5.55 -18.37
C GLU A 160 -6.66 -6.11 -17.62
N ARG A 161 -7.56 -6.81 -18.33
CA ARG A 161 -8.80 -7.35 -17.75
C ARG A 161 -8.56 -8.19 -16.49
N LYS A 162 -7.55 -9.06 -16.50
CA LYS A 162 -7.20 -9.90 -15.34
C LYS A 162 -6.78 -9.05 -14.13
N THR A 163 -6.05 -7.96 -14.35
CA THR A 163 -5.67 -7.04 -13.28
C THR A 163 -6.88 -6.23 -12.80
N GLN A 164 -7.76 -5.79 -13.70
CA GLN A 164 -9.03 -5.15 -13.31
C GLN A 164 -9.86 -6.05 -12.39
N ASP A 165 -9.98 -7.33 -12.73
CA ASP A 165 -10.72 -8.29 -11.91
C ASP A 165 -10.08 -8.45 -10.53
N SER A 166 -8.74 -8.43 -10.47
CA SER A 166 -7.98 -8.47 -9.21
C SER A 166 -8.20 -7.22 -8.36
N VAL A 167 -8.25 -6.03 -8.97
CA VAL A 167 -8.56 -4.75 -8.29
C VAL A 167 -9.98 -4.77 -7.73
N ILE A 168 -10.96 -5.25 -8.50
CA ILE A 168 -12.36 -5.36 -8.07
C ILE A 168 -12.52 -6.37 -6.93
N ALA A 169 -11.84 -7.52 -7.00
CA ALA A 169 -11.83 -8.50 -5.92
C ALA A 169 -11.17 -7.96 -4.64
N GLU A 170 -10.06 -7.23 -4.79
CA GLU A 170 -9.36 -6.59 -3.68
C GLU A 170 -10.21 -5.51 -2.99
N PHE A 171 -10.97 -4.73 -3.77
CA PHE A 171 -11.94 -3.78 -3.23
C PHE A 171 -13.03 -4.48 -2.40
N ALA A 172 -13.61 -5.57 -2.92
CA ALA A 172 -14.62 -6.33 -2.18
C ALA A 172 -14.06 -6.88 -0.85
N LYS A 173 -12.81 -7.36 -0.87
CA LYS A 173 -12.11 -7.82 0.35
C LYS A 173 -11.80 -6.69 1.33
N MET A 174 -11.55 -5.48 0.85
CA MET A 174 -11.39 -4.30 1.70
C MET A 174 -12.67 -3.98 2.49
N VAL A 175 -13.85 -4.08 1.84
CA VAL A 175 -15.15 -3.91 2.50
C VAL A 175 -15.41 -5.03 3.50
N ASP A 176 -15.15 -6.27 3.10
CA ASP A 176 -15.31 -7.46 3.94
C ASP A 176 -14.46 -7.39 5.23
N ALA A 177 -13.24 -6.86 5.11
CA ALA A 177 -12.29 -6.66 6.20
C ALA A 177 -12.48 -5.35 7.00
N GLU A 178 -13.63 -4.67 6.87
CA GLU A 178 -13.98 -3.45 7.61
C GLU A 178 -13.15 -2.18 7.31
N PHE A 179 -12.36 -2.15 6.23
CA PHE A 179 -11.67 -0.93 5.81
C PHE A 179 -12.62 0.04 5.07
N ILE A 180 -13.78 0.34 5.69
CA ILE A 180 -14.92 1.03 5.08
C ILE A 180 -14.56 2.44 4.61
N GLU A 181 -13.83 3.21 5.41
CA GLU A 181 -13.45 4.59 5.06
C GLU A 181 -12.55 4.64 3.81
N ILE A 182 -11.62 3.68 3.69
CA ILE A 182 -10.73 3.57 2.52
C ILE A 182 -11.53 3.10 1.30
N ALA A 183 -12.41 2.11 1.48
CA ALA A 183 -13.29 1.64 0.40
C ALA A 183 -14.21 2.76 -0.09
N MET A 184 -14.74 3.60 0.80
CA MET A 184 -15.54 4.77 0.40
C MET A 184 -14.71 5.77 -0.40
N ALA A 185 -13.50 6.11 0.05
CA ALA A 185 -12.62 7.03 -0.67
C ALA A 185 -12.29 6.49 -2.08
N ASN A 186 -12.04 5.18 -2.19
CA ASN A 186 -11.81 4.52 -3.48
C ASN A 186 -13.05 4.56 -4.38
N LEU A 187 -14.24 4.30 -3.82
CA LEU A 187 -15.50 4.27 -4.56
C LEU A 187 -15.95 5.66 -5.05
N THR A 188 -15.71 6.69 -4.25
CA THR A 188 -16.08 8.07 -4.59
C THR A 188 -15.08 8.72 -5.53
N GLY A 189 -13.82 8.26 -5.53
CA GLY A 189 -12.76 8.76 -6.40
C GLY A 189 -12.76 8.24 -7.83
N VAL A 190 -13.55 7.20 -8.14
CA VAL A 190 -13.61 6.60 -9.48
C VAL A 190 -14.78 7.11 -10.33
N GLY A 191 -14.69 6.88 -11.64
CA GLY A 191 -15.76 7.13 -12.59
C GLY A 191 -17.01 6.29 -12.35
N TRP A 192 -18.11 6.67 -13.01
CA TRP A 192 -19.42 6.04 -12.80
C TRP A 192 -19.42 4.56 -13.23
N GLU A 193 -18.79 4.23 -14.36
CA GLU A 193 -18.74 2.86 -14.87
C GLU A 193 -17.95 1.94 -13.93
N GLU A 194 -16.81 2.40 -13.43
CA GLU A 194 -15.98 1.69 -12.46
C GLU A 194 -16.72 1.51 -11.14
N ARG A 195 -17.42 2.55 -10.67
CA ARG A 195 -18.25 2.49 -9.46
C ARG A 195 -19.28 1.38 -9.54
N VAL A 196 -20.00 1.27 -10.67
CA VAL A 196 -21.00 0.21 -10.88
C VAL A 196 -20.35 -1.18 -10.83
N ARG A 197 -19.18 -1.35 -11.45
CA ARG A 197 -18.43 -2.63 -11.42
C ARG A 197 -17.98 -2.99 -10.00
N LEU A 198 -17.46 -2.02 -9.24
CA LEU A 198 -17.03 -2.23 -7.85
C LEU A 198 -18.21 -2.62 -6.95
N LEU A 199 -19.33 -1.90 -7.04
CA LEU A 199 -20.53 -2.18 -6.26
C LEU A 199 -21.13 -3.55 -6.61
N SER A 200 -21.21 -3.88 -7.89
CA SER A 200 -21.78 -5.17 -8.35
C SER A 200 -21.02 -6.36 -7.79
N ASN A 201 -19.70 -6.25 -7.57
CA ASN A 201 -18.89 -7.32 -7.00
C ASN A 201 -19.02 -7.47 -5.47
N LEU A 202 -19.76 -6.57 -4.80
CA LEU A 202 -20.01 -6.71 -3.36
C LEU A 202 -21.03 -7.80 -3.02
N VAL A 203 -21.64 -8.45 -4.01
CA VAL A 203 -22.62 -9.54 -3.77
C VAL A 203 -22.05 -10.67 -2.90
N SER A 204 -20.74 -10.94 -3.01
CA SER A 204 -20.04 -11.97 -2.23
C SER A 204 -19.58 -11.50 -0.85
N VAL A 205 -19.77 -10.23 -0.50
CA VAL A 205 -19.37 -9.64 0.78
C VAL A 205 -20.49 -9.85 1.81
N ASP A 206 -20.12 -10.06 3.08
CA ASP A 206 -21.09 -10.21 4.17
C ASP A 206 -22.10 -9.03 4.21
N ILE A 207 -23.36 -9.36 4.48
CA ILE A 207 -24.46 -8.39 4.41
C ILE A 207 -24.29 -7.26 5.43
N SER A 208 -23.77 -7.55 6.62
CA SER A 208 -23.51 -6.54 7.67
C SER A 208 -22.44 -5.53 7.23
N ARG A 209 -21.43 -5.99 6.48
CA ARG A 209 -20.38 -5.12 5.92
C ARG A 209 -20.92 -4.22 4.82
N ARG A 210 -21.77 -4.77 3.94
CA ARG A 210 -22.48 -4.00 2.91
C ARG A 210 -23.40 -2.94 3.52
N GLU A 211 -24.15 -3.28 4.56
CA GLU A 211 -24.99 -2.32 5.29
C GLU A 211 -24.18 -1.18 5.90
N THR A 212 -23.02 -1.51 6.48
CA THR A 212 -22.11 -0.51 7.08
C THR A 212 -21.61 0.47 6.02
N LEU A 213 -21.15 -0.05 4.87
CA LEU A 213 -20.73 0.77 3.72
C LEU A 213 -21.89 1.64 3.22
N ALA A 214 -23.06 1.05 2.98
CA ALA A 214 -24.25 1.74 2.49
C ALA A 214 -24.68 2.90 3.41
N ARG A 215 -24.73 2.65 4.72
CA ARG A 215 -25.08 3.66 5.73
C ARG A 215 -24.07 4.82 5.73
N LYS A 216 -22.78 4.50 5.68
CA LYS A 216 -21.72 5.51 5.67
C LYS A 216 -21.73 6.35 4.39
N LEU A 217 -21.98 5.74 3.23
CA LEU A 217 -22.17 6.46 1.96
C LEU A 217 -23.38 7.39 2.02
N ALA A 218 -24.50 6.95 2.58
CA ALA A 218 -25.69 7.78 2.76
C ALA A 218 -25.43 8.99 3.67
N GLN A 219 -24.67 8.80 4.77
CA GLN A 219 -24.30 9.90 5.70
C GLN A 219 -23.50 11.01 5.02
N ILE A 220 -22.71 10.69 3.99
CA ILE A 220 -21.95 11.68 3.22
C ILE A 220 -22.69 12.13 1.94
N GLY A 221 -23.98 11.81 1.80
CA GLY A 221 -24.82 12.20 0.67
C GLY A 221 -24.57 11.41 -0.62
N VAL A 222 -23.80 10.32 -0.57
CA VAL A 222 -23.51 9.50 -1.76
C VAL A 222 -24.58 8.44 -1.92
N LYS A 223 -25.38 8.57 -2.99
CA LYS A 223 -26.31 7.53 -3.42
C LYS A 223 -25.54 6.42 -4.13
N ALA A 224 -25.54 5.22 -3.54
CA ALA A 224 -24.90 4.03 -4.11
C ALA A 224 -25.86 2.84 -4.01
N ASP A 225 -26.00 2.12 -5.11
CA ASP A 225 -26.75 0.87 -5.14
C ASP A 225 -25.86 -0.27 -4.64
N VAL A 226 -25.93 -0.54 -3.33
CA VAL A 226 -25.17 -1.62 -2.70
C VAL A 226 -26.01 -2.90 -2.79
N PRO A 227 -25.52 -3.98 -3.42
CA PRO A 227 -26.32 -5.18 -3.66
C PRO A 227 -26.95 -5.74 -2.39
N GLY A 228 -28.26 -6.01 -2.44
CA GLY A 228 -29.01 -6.58 -1.31
C GLY A 228 -29.36 -5.60 -0.20
N ILE A 229 -28.99 -4.32 -0.30
CA ILE A 229 -29.31 -3.29 0.70
C ILE A 229 -30.39 -2.35 0.16
N ARG A 230 -31.44 -2.14 0.95
CA ARG A 230 -32.42 -1.07 0.71
C ARG A 230 -32.19 0.04 1.73
N ILE A 231 -31.59 1.14 1.31
CA ILE A 231 -31.42 2.31 2.19
C ILE A 231 -32.77 3.03 2.28
N ASP A 232 -33.35 3.10 3.48
CA ASP A 232 -34.56 3.90 3.75
C ASP A 232 -34.23 5.39 3.54
N GLU A 233 -35.00 6.08 2.70
CA GLU A 233 -34.77 7.49 2.32
C GLU A 233 -34.72 8.46 3.51
N ARG A 234 -35.19 8.02 4.68
CA ARG A 234 -35.12 8.77 5.94
C ARG A 234 -33.69 9.11 6.40
N PHE A 235 -32.67 8.38 5.93
CA PHE A 235 -31.25 8.67 6.23
C PHE A 235 -30.58 9.65 5.25
N LEU A 236 -31.30 10.13 4.23
CA LEU A 236 -30.80 11.07 3.22
C LEU A 236 -31.20 12.53 3.49
N ARG A 237 -31.78 12.82 4.67
CA ARG A 237 -32.22 14.15 5.09
C ARG A 237 -31.26 14.81 6.07
#